data_AF-A0A4S4BKE5-F1
#
_entry.id   AF-A0A4S4BKE5-F1
#
_cell.length_a   1.000
_cell.length_b   1.000
_cell.length_c   1.000
_cell.angle_alpha   90.00
_cell.angle_beta   90.00
_cell.angle_gamma   90.00
#
_symmetry.space_group_name_H-M   'P 1'
#
loop_
_entity.id
_entity.type
_entity.pdbx_description
1 polymer ?
#
loop_
_entity_poly.entity_id
_entity_poly.type
_entity_poly.pdbx_seq_one_letter_code
_entity_poly.pdbx_strand_id
1 'polypeptide(L)'
;MKDKQTERWSTYEPFHIPLGDKKIVDIIITNHARSRWTDRVESLKTGYADIAQYLWECLKEGRIVSYYRHEQDVYTIDDDLIFVAEFAVSEKDVDLLGNPLHKMIVVTFLGRMSETMELRDLRTYYSWLRHSRRMTLIKNNRKRR
;
A
#
# COMPACT_ATOMS: atom_id res chain seq x y z
N MET A 1 2.65 -5.91 -20.23
CA MET A 1 1.99 -6.53 -21.39
C MET A 1 1.16 -7.70 -20.90
N LYS A 2 -0.12 -7.78 -21.27
CA LYS A 2 -0.97 -8.96 -21.05
C LYS A 2 -1.05 -9.70 -22.37
N ASP A 3 -0.48 -10.90 -22.44
CA ASP A 3 -0.59 -11.74 -23.64
C ASP A 3 -2.01 -12.31 -23.74
N LYS A 4 -2.69 -11.91 -24.82
CA LYS A 4 -3.92 -12.51 -25.32
C LYS A 4 -3.56 -13.76 -26.11
N GLN A 5 -3.43 -14.91 -25.45
CA GLN A 5 -3.57 -16.23 -26.11
C GLN A 5 -3.52 -17.39 -25.11
N THR A 6 -4.54 -17.55 -24.25
CA THR A 6 -4.81 -18.89 -23.65
C THR A 6 -6.26 -19.00 -23.17
N GLU A 7 -7.21 -19.09 -24.12
CA GLU A 7 -8.50 -19.74 -23.86
C GLU A 7 -8.34 -21.24 -24.08
N ARG A 8 -7.96 -21.99 -23.04
CA ARG A 8 -8.11 -23.46 -22.94
C ARG A 8 -8.20 -23.84 -21.46
N TRP A 9 -9.34 -24.37 -21.05
CA TRP A 9 -9.60 -24.86 -19.69
C TRP A 9 -8.62 -25.98 -19.30
N SER A 10 -7.71 -25.73 -18.35
CA SER A 10 -7.36 -26.66 -17.24
C SER A 10 -6.37 -26.01 -16.25
N THR A 11 -6.80 -25.81 -15.00
CA THR A 11 -5.97 -25.88 -13.78
C THR A 11 -4.72 -24.99 -13.68
N TYR A 12 -4.81 -23.69 -13.93
CA TYR A 12 -3.78 -22.75 -13.45
C TYR A 12 -4.28 -22.10 -12.18
N GLU A 13 -3.68 -22.44 -11.02
CA GLU A 13 -3.91 -21.67 -9.80
C GLU A 13 -3.41 -20.25 -10.05
N PRO A 14 -4.24 -19.21 -9.84
CA PRO A 14 -3.78 -17.84 -10.00
C PRO A 14 -2.58 -17.60 -9.08
N PHE A 15 -1.47 -17.11 -9.64
CA PHE A 15 -0.28 -16.79 -8.86
C PHE A 15 -0.66 -15.77 -7.78
N HIS A 16 -0.52 -16.18 -6.53
CA HIS A 16 -0.79 -15.35 -5.38
C HIS A 16 0.33 -15.49 -4.36
N ILE A 17 0.52 -14.44 -3.55
CA ILE A 17 1.47 -14.47 -2.44
C ILE A 17 0.72 -14.20 -1.14
N PRO A 18 0.92 -15.02 -0.09
CA PRO A 18 0.29 -14.79 1.19
C PRO A 18 0.87 -13.55 1.88
N LEU A 19 0.00 -12.74 2.48
CA LEU A 19 0.33 -11.64 3.38
C LEU A 19 -0.63 -11.70 4.57
N GLY A 20 -0.17 -12.29 5.68
CA GLY A 20 -1.03 -12.58 6.82
C GLY A 20 -2.13 -13.59 6.45
N ASP A 21 -3.38 -13.19 6.62
CA ASP A 21 -4.58 -13.98 6.27
C ASP A 21 -5.03 -13.76 4.80
N LYS A 22 -4.35 -12.87 4.06
CA LYS A 22 -4.74 -12.51 2.69
C LYS A 22 -3.86 -13.20 1.66
N LYS A 23 -4.47 -13.52 0.50
CA LYS A 23 -3.79 -14.06 -0.69
C LYS A 23 -3.76 -13.00 -1.78
N ILE A 24 -2.61 -12.39 -2.02
CA ILE A 24 -2.49 -11.22 -2.90
C ILE A 24 -2.26 -11.66 -4.35
N VAL A 25 -3.14 -11.24 -5.25
CA VAL A 25 -3.05 -11.50 -6.71
C VAL A 25 -2.74 -10.27 -7.55
N ASP A 26 -2.96 -9.08 -6.99
CA ASP A 26 -2.74 -7.82 -7.69
C ASP A 26 -2.37 -6.71 -6.70
N ILE A 27 -1.58 -5.75 -7.16
CA ILE A 27 -1.17 -4.57 -6.38
C ILE A 27 -1.57 -3.32 -7.16
N ILE A 28 -2.48 -2.55 -6.59
CA ILE A 28 -3.00 -1.31 -7.18
C ILE A 28 -2.40 -0.13 -6.43
N ILE A 29 -1.70 0.74 -7.16
CA ILE A 29 -1.13 1.97 -6.61
C ILE A 29 -2.10 3.12 -6.89
N THR A 30 -2.63 3.74 -5.84
CA THR A 30 -3.48 4.93 -5.99
C THR A 30 -2.66 6.15 -6.42
N ASN A 31 -3.32 7.14 -7.04
CA ASN A 31 -2.69 8.43 -7.35
C ASN A 31 -2.09 9.10 -6.10
N HIS A 32 -2.77 8.93 -4.94
CA HIS A 32 -2.30 9.49 -3.69
C HIS A 32 -1.01 8.81 -3.20
N ALA A 33 -0.96 7.47 -3.26
CA ALA A 33 0.26 6.73 -2.95
C ALA A 33 1.42 7.13 -3.86
N ARG A 34 1.19 7.22 -5.17
CA ARG A 34 2.26 7.64 -6.11
C ARG A 34 2.82 9.02 -5.78
N SER A 35 1.95 10.01 -5.52
CA SER A 35 2.41 11.35 -5.11
C SER A 35 3.28 11.27 -3.86
N ARG A 36 2.85 10.49 -2.87
CA ARG A 36 3.57 10.35 -1.59
C ARG A 36 4.88 9.60 -1.71
N TRP A 37 4.98 8.65 -2.64
CA TRP A 37 6.23 8.00 -2.97
C TRP A 37 7.27 9.04 -3.43
N THR A 38 6.91 9.85 -4.43
CA THR A 38 7.78 10.90 -4.97
C THR A 38 8.14 11.94 -3.90
N ASP A 39 7.24 12.24 -2.97
CA ASP A 39 7.46 13.25 -1.95
C ASP A 39 8.30 12.75 -0.74
N ARG A 40 8.27 11.45 -0.42
CA ARG A 40 8.69 10.94 0.90
C ARG A 40 9.51 9.64 0.89
N VAL A 41 9.72 9.02 -0.27
CA VAL A 41 10.37 7.70 -0.35
C VAL A 41 11.55 7.73 -1.30
N GLU A 42 11.36 8.25 -2.51
CA GLU A 42 12.43 8.38 -3.50
C GLU A 42 12.35 9.72 -4.22
N SER A 43 13.52 10.31 -4.48
CA SER A 43 13.68 11.56 -5.23
C SER A 43 13.57 11.36 -6.75
N LEU A 44 13.76 10.13 -7.24
CA LEU A 44 13.62 9.81 -8.66
C LEU A 44 12.13 9.61 -8.99
N LYS A 45 11.67 10.20 -10.10
CA LYS A 45 10.29 10.02 -10.56
C LYS A 45 10.08 8.58 -11.03
N THR A 46 9.47 7.76 -10.18
CA THR A 46 8.99 6.42 -10.50
C THR A 46 7.53 6.44 -10.98
N GLY A 47 7.22 5.57 -11.93
CA GLY A 47 5.87 5.34 -12.41
C GLY A 47 5.07 4.41 -11.50
N TYR A 48 3.76 4.26 -11.76
CA TYR A 48 2.92 3.31 -11.03
C TYR A 48 3.43 1.87 -11.14
N ALA A 49 3.93 1.50 -12.33
CA ALA A 49 4.45 0.16 -12.59
C ALA A 49 5.71 -0.13 -11.76
N ASP A 50 6.61 0.84 -11.64
CA ASP A 50 7.86 0.68 -10.89
C ASP A 50 7.58 0.49 -9.40
N ILE A 51 6.67 1.29 -8.83
CA ILE A 51 6.24 1.14 -7.43
C ILE A 51 5.57 -0.21 -7.21
N ALA A 52 4.67 -0.62 -8.11
CA ALA A 52 3.99 -1.91 -8.00
C ALA A 52 4.99 -3.08 -8.11
N GLN A 53 5.98 -2.98 -9.01
CA GLN A 53 7.03 -3.98 -9.17
C GLN A 53 7.89 -4.09 -7.91
N TYR A 54 8.35 -2.96 -7.37
CA TYR A 54 9.11 -2.93 -6.12
C TYR A 54 8.35 -3.62 -4.97
N LEU A 55 7.06 -3.31 -4.81
CA LEU A 55 6.23 -3.94 -3.79
C LEU A 55 6.05 -5.45 -4.04
N TRP A 56 5.91 -5.87 -5.29
CA TRP A 56 5.85 -7.29 -5.64
C TRP A 56 7.12 -8.03 -5.27
N GLU A 57 8.29 -7.44 -5.52
CA GLU A 57 9.59 -8.00 -5.14
C GLU A 57 9.69 -8.11 -3.61
N CYS A 58 9.35 -7.05 -2.88
CA CYS A 58 9.32 -7.05 -1.42
C CYS A 58 8.37 -8.13 -0.86
N LEU A 59 7.20 -8.31 -1.50
CA LEU A 59 6.21 -9.29 -1.08
C LEU A 59 6.71 -10.73 -1.33
N LYS A 60 7.34 -10.99 -2.48
CA LYS A 60 7.96 -12.29 -2.81
C LYS A 60 9.05 -12.68 -1.83
N GLU A 61 9.82 -11.69 -1.38
CA GLU A 61 10.93 -11.89 -0.44
C GLU A 61 10.47 -11.90 1.03
N GLY A 62 9.18 -11.71 1.29
CA GLY A 62 8.63 -11.69 2.65
C GLY A 62 9.05 -10.47 3.47
N ARG A 63 9.49 -9.38 2.81
CA ARG A 63 9.96 -8.15 3.46
C ARG A 63 8.84 -7.24 3.95
N ILE A 64 7.60 -7.51 3.53
CA ILE A 64 6.42 -6.75 3.96
C ILE A 64 5.86 -7.35 5.25
N VAL A 65 5.89 -6.58 6.33
CA VAL A 65 5.40 -6.99 7.65
C VAL A 65 4.27 -6.08 8.08
N SER A 66 3.29 -6.65 8.79
CA SER A 66 2.21 -5.86 9.38
C SER A 66 2.73 -5.14 10.62
N TYR A 67 2.63 -3.82 10.61
CA TYR A 67 3.15 -2.97 11.69
C TYR A 67 2.05 -2.59 12.68
N TYR A 68 0.85 -2.27 12.19
CA TYR A 68 -0.30 -1.91 13.02
C TYR A 68 -1.59 -2.36 12.34
N ARG A 69 -2.38 -3.20 13.03
CA ARG A 69 -3.68 -3.71 12.57
C ARG A 69 -4.78 -3.16 13.47
N HIS A 70 -5.22 -1.94 13.22
CA HIS A 70 -6.32 -1.33 13.97
C HIS A 70 -7.29 -0.67 12.99
N GLU A 71 -7.59 0.62 13.09
CA GLU A 71 -8.49 1.32 12.15
C GLU A 71 -7.97 1.32 10.69
N GLN A 72 -6.66 1.13 10.49
CA GLN A 72 -6.02 1.06 9.17
C GLN A 72 -4.99 -0.07 9.18
N ASP A 73 -4.87 -0.79 8.07
CA ASP A 73 -3.83 -1.81 7.89
C ASP A 73 -2.52 -1.11 7.46
N VAL A 74 -1.60 -0.99 8.40
CA VAL A 74 -0.30 -0.38 8.19
C VAL A 74 0.78 -1.45 8.08
N TYR A 75 1.64 -1.28 7.08
CA TYR A 75 2.71 -2.21 6.74
C TYR A 75 4.06 -1.51 6.72
N THR A 76 5.10 -2.26 7.06
CA THR A 76 6.50 -1.87 6.95
C THR A 76 7.22 -2.73 5.93
N ILE A 77 8.21 -2.15 5.28
CA ILE A 77 9.21 -2.85 4.47
C ILE A 77 10.56 -2.60 5.12
N ASP A 78 11.29 -3.67 5.43
CA ASP A 78 12.62 -3.63 6.05
C ASP A 78 12.66 -2.79 7.34
N ASP A 79 11.55 -2.80 8.09
CA ASP A 79 11.32 -2.00 9.32
C ASP A 79 11.58 -0.49 9.17
N ASP A 80 11.57 0.02 7.94
CA ASP A 80 11.89 1.41 7.63
C ASP A 80 10.78 2.09 6.85
N LEU A 81 10.45 1.59 5.66
CA LEU A 81 9.45 2.21 4.80
C LEU A 81 8.04 1.83 5.27
N ILE A 82 7.23 2.83 5.62
CA ILE A 82 5.85 2.62 6.07
C ILE A 82 4.84 3.01 5.00
N PHE A 83 3.85 2.15 4.79
CA PHE A 83 2.71 2.41 3.92
C PHE A 83 1.41 1.86 4.49
N VAL A 84 0.29 2.39 3.97
CA VAL A 84 -1.07 1.97 4.31
C VAL A 84 -1.68 1.31 3.09
N ALA A 85 -2.29 0.15 3.29
CA ALA A 85 -3.00 -0.57 2.25
C ALA A 85 -4.40 -0.97 2.69
N GLU A 86 -5.28 -1.12 1.72
CA GLU A 86 -6.59 -1.74 1.87
C GLU A 86 -6.65 -3.00 1.00
N PHE A 87 -7.58 -3.90 1.32
CA PHE A 87 -7.74 -5.14 0.56
C PHE A 87 -9.16 -5.26 0.03
N ALA A 88 -9.28 -5.54 -1.25
CA ALA A 88 -10.55 -5.89 -1.89
C ALA A 88 -10.51 -7.34 -2.35
N VAL A 89 -11.61 -8.06 -2.20
CA VAL A 89 -11.76 -9.40 -2.77
C VAL A 89 -11.78 -9.27 -4.30
N SER A 90 -11.06 -10.15 -5.00
CA SER A 90 -11.14 -10.23 -6.45
C SER A 90 -12.42 -10.96 -6.83
N GLU A 91 -13.31 -10.29 -7.56
CA GLU A 91 -14.55 -10.90 -8.07
C GLU A 91 -14.30 -11.97 -9.14
N LYS A 92 -13.11 -11.98 -9.74
CA LYS A 92 -12.76 -12.83 -10.88
C LYS A 92 -11.85 -14.00 -10.53
N ASP A 93 -11.18 -13.92 -9.38
CA ASP A 93 -10.09 -14.82 -9.03
C ASP A 93 -10.40 -15.51 -7.70
N VAL A 94 -10.46 -16.84 -7.75
CA VAL A 94 -10.54 -17.74 -6.60
C VAL A 94 -9.43 -18.76 -6.70
N ASP A 95 -8.95 -19.26 -5.56
CA ASP A 95 -7.98 -20.37 -5.59
C ASP A 95 -8.65 -21.71 -5.96
N LEU A 96 -7.85 -22.77 -6.08
CA LEU A 96 -8.34 -24.11 -6.43
C LEU A 96 -9.33 -24.70 -5.38
N LEU A 97 -9.30 -24.19 -4.15
CA LEU A 97 -10.18 -24.59 -3.05
C LEU A 97 -11.40 -23.67 -2.92
N GLY A 98 -11.55 -22.67 -3.80
CA GLY A 98 -12.63 -21.70 -3.77
C GLY A 98 -12.44 -20.55 -2.78
N ASN A 99 -11.26 -20.39 -2.17
CA ASN A 99 -11.00 -19.25 -1.29
C ASN A 99 -10.85 -17.94 -2.08
N PRO A 100 -11.31 -16.82 -1.52
CA PRO A 100 -11.20 -15.53 -2.17
C PRO A 100 -9.74 -15.08 -2.28
N LEU A 101 -9.36 -14.62 -3.47
CA LEU A 101 -8.11 -13.93 -3.70
C LEU A 101 -8.30 -12.43 -3.53
N HIS A 102 -7.23 -11.70 -3.23
CA HIS A 102 -7.29 -10.30 -2.80
C HIS A 102 -6.41 -9.40 -3.65
N LYS A 103 -6.91 -8.19 -3.91
CA LYS A 103 -6.13 -7.10 -4.47
C LYS A 103 -5.67 -6.21 -3.34
N MET A 104 -4.37 -5.94 -3.27
CA MET A 104 -3.79 -4.98 -2.35
C MET A 104 -3.86 -3.59 -2.98
N ILE A 105 -4.59 -2.68 -2.36
CA ILE A 105 -4.73 -1.29 -2.80
C ILE A 105 -3.86 -0.42 -1.90
N VAL A 106 -2.76 0.09 -2.43
CA VAL A 106 -1.85 0.98 -1.69
C VAL A 106 -2.44 2.38 -1.68
N VAL A 107 -2.89 2.81 -0.50
CA VAL A 107 -3.60 4.08 -0.31
C VAL A 107 -2.61 5.23 -0.15
N THR A 108 -1.55 5.04 0.64
CA THR A 108 -0.58 6.10 0.90
C THR A 108 0.75 5.54 1.41
N PHE A 109 1.85 6.26 1.11
CA PHE A 109 3.14 6.07 1.79
C PHE A 109 3.28 7.13 2.88
N LEU A 110 3.66 6.70 4.08
CA LEU A 110 3.89 7.62 5.19
C LEU A 110 5.30 8.20 5.15
N GLY A 111 6.28 7.41 4.74
CA GLY A 111 7.70 7.77 4.63
C GLY A 111 8.59 6.69 5.25
N ARG A 112 9.86 7.04 5.51
CA ARG A 112 10.85 6.18 6.15
C ARG A 112 11.02 6.51 7.63
N MET A 113 11.03 5.51 8.51
CA MET A 113 11.30 5.69 9.95
C MET A 113 12.73 6.20 10.22
N SER A 114 13.67 5.85 9.34
CA SER A 114 15.05 6.35 9.39
C SER A 114 15.15 7.87 9.14
N GLU A 115 14.21 8.43 8.38
CA GLU A 115 14.17 9.86 8.05
C GLU A 115 13.22 10.66 8.95
N THR A 116 12.10 10.07 9.35
CA THR A 116 11.05 10.74 10.13
C THR A 116 10.81 9.99 11.44
N MET A 117 11.39 10.47 12.54
CA MET A 117 11.32 9.81 13.85
C MET A 117 9.88 9.67 14.37
N GLU A 118 8.99 10.59 14.01
CA GLU A 118 7.57 10.58 14.41
C GLU A 118 6.84 9.33 13.90
N LEU A 119 7.31 8.71 12.82
CA LEU A 119 6.70 7.51 12.27
C LEU A 119 6.90 6.26 13.15
N ARG A 120 7.81 6.31 14.13
CA ARG A 120 8.00 5.23 15.12
C ARG A 120 6.84 5.10 16.12
N ASP A 121 6.06 6.17 16.29
CA ASP A 121 4.84 6.17 17.10
C ASP A 121 3.68 6.67 16.24
N LEU A 122 3.04 5.74 15.52
CA LEU A 122 1.94 6.08 14.62
C LEU A 122 0.75 6.70 15.35
N ARG A 123 0.49 6.33 16.62
CA ARG A 123 -0.61 6.93 17.38
C ARG A 123 -0.35 8.42 17.60
N THR A 124 0.87 8.77 17.98
CA THR A 124 1.29 10.16 18.13
C THR A 124 1.35 10.88 16.78
N TYR A 125 1.88 10.22 15.74
CA TYR A 125 1.92 10.76 14.38
C TYR A 125 0.53 11.14 13.85
N TYR A 126 -0.46 10.25 13.94
CA TYR A 126 -1.82 10.54 13.50
C TYR A 126 -2.50 11.60 14.36
N SER A 127 -2.21 11.63 15.68
CA SER A 127 -2.72 12.68 16.57
C SER A 127 -2.18 14.05 16.19
N TRP A 128 -0.87 14.14 15.92
CA TRP A 128 -0.20 15.36 15.46
C TRP A 128 -0.69 15.79 14.07
N LEU A 129 -0.83 14.85 13.14
CA LEU A 129 -1.31 15.12 11.78
C LEU A 129 -2.74 15.69 11.79
N ARG A 130 -3.64 15.15 12.62
CA ARG A 130 -5.01 15.67 12.80
C ARG A 130 -4.99 17.08 13.37
N HIS A 131 -4.12 17.35 14.35
CA HIS A 131 -3.98 18.68 14.94
C HIS A 131 -3.40 19.71 13.95
N SER A 132 -2.33 19.34 13.24
CA SER A 132 -1.67 20.17 12.23
C SER A 132 -2.61 20.49 11.05
N ARG A 133 -3.34 19.49 10.52
CA ARG A 133 -4.37 19.69 9.49
C ARG A 133 -5.46 20.66 9.94
N ARG A 134 -5.94 20.54 11.18
CA ARG A 134 -6.93 21.45 11.76
C ARG A 134 -6.40 22.89 11.77
N MET A 135 -5.14 23.09 12.15
CA MET A 135 -4.50 24.42 12.17
C MET A 135 -4.31 25.01 10.76
N THR A 136 -3.95 24.20 9.77
CA THR A 136 -3.82 24.66 8.37
C THR A 136 -5.18 25.07 7.79
N LEU A 137 -6.25 24.34 8.10
CA LEU A 137 -7.62 24.71 7.70
C LEU A 137 -8.10 26.01 8.38
N ILE A 138 -7.80 26.20 9.68
CA ILE A 138 -8.11 27.45 10.40
C ILE A 138 -7.39 28.65 9.79
N LYS A 139 -6.10 28.50 9.41
CA LYS A 139 -5.32 29.56 8.76
C LYS A 139 -5.85 29.90 7.36
N ASN A 140 -6.31 28.91 6.60
CA ASN A 140 -6.88 29.14 5.26
C ASN A 140 -8.27 29.80 5.32
N ASN A 141 -9.08 29.52 6.33
CA ASN A 141 -10.37 30.19 6.52
C ASN A 141 -10.24 31.68 6.85
N ARG A 142 -9.14 32.12 7.46
CA ARG A 142 -8.88 33.56 7.70
C ARG A 142 -8.56 34.36 6.45
N LYS A 143 -8.12 33.73 5.36
CA LYS A 143 -7.82 34.40 4.08
C LYS A 143 -9.05 34.65 3.19
N ARG A 144 -10.23 34.17 3.58
CA ARG A 144 -11.49 34.31 2.82
C ARG A 144 -12.46 35.34 3.39
N ARG A 145 -11.97 36.33 4.14
CA ARG A 145 -12.75 37.48 4.59
C ARG A 145 -12.14 38.77 4.09
#